data_AF-A0A7W0S0L7-F1
#
_entry.id   AF-A0A7W0S0L7-F1
#
_cell.length_a   1.000
_cell.length_b   1.000
_cell.length_c   1.000
_cell.angle_alpha   90.00
_cell.angle_beta   90.00
_cell.angle_gamma   90.00
#
_symmetry.space_group_name_H-M   'P 1'
#
loop_
_entity.id
_entity.type
_entity.pdbx_description
1 polymer ?
#
loop_
_entity_poly.entity_id
_entity_poly.type
_entity_poly.pdbx_seq_one_letter_code
_entity_poly.pdbx_strand_id
1 'polypeptide(L)'
;RYCAKLLYELELHVADDPTTMKSRYVELLGDALKIEPSPTDYLADVDPGFYASSYLRSWAFEAQLRAFLREEFGNTWFARREAGSLLQELWALGQKPTAEELLKDVTGATLELAAVAERIQETLR
;
A
#
# COMPACT_ATOMS: atom_id res chain seq x y z
N ARG A 1 -1.40 3.46 10.01
CA ARG A 1 -2.26 4.50 9.41
C ARG A 1 -3.16 3.98 8.29
N TYR A 2 -2.63 3.60 7.12
CA TYR A 2 -3.44 3.31 5.92
C TYR A 2 -4.42 2.13 6.08
N CYS A 3 -4.03 1.07 6.80
CA CYS A 3 -4.95 -0.02 7.14
C CYS A 3 -6.15 0.47 7.96
N ALA A 4 -5.90 1.26 9.02
CA ALA A 4 -6.97 1.82 9.85
C ALA A 4 -7.87 2.78 9.07
N LYS A 5 -7.29 3.59 8.16
CA LYS A 5 -8.06 4.45 7.26
C LYS A 5 -8.96 3.65 6.32
N LEU A 6 -8.46 2.57 5.71
CA LEU A 6 -9.27 1.70 4.85
C LEU A 6 -10.41 1.04 5.62
N LEU A 7 -10.14 0.53 6.84
CA LEU A 7 -11.18 -0.05 7.70
C LEU A 7 -12.26 0.97 8.03
N TYR A 8 -11.85 2.19 8.39
CA TYR A 8 -12.77 3.29 8.65
C TYR A 8 -13.61 3.67 7.42
N GLU A 9 -12.99 3.82 6.24
CA GLU A 9 -13.68 4.15 4.99
C GLU A 9 -14.73 3.08 4.64
N LEU A 10 -14.41 1.79 4.80
CA LEU A 10 -15.35 0.70 4.56
C LEU A 10 -16.58 0.79 5.46
N GLU A 11 -16.41 1.09 6.75
CA GLU A 11 -17.52 1.27 7.69
C GLU A 11 -18.31 2.57 7.39
N LEU A 12 -17.63 3.66 7.07
CA LEU A 12 -18.25 4.95 6.74
C LEU A 12 -19.16 4.84 5.51
N HIS A 13 -18.73 4.11 4.48
CA HIS A 13 -19.49 4.00 3.23
C HIS A 13 -20.76 3.15 3.32
N VAL A 14 -20.87 2.30 4.35
CA VAL A 14 -22.06 1.48 4.59
C VAL A 14 -22.94 2.00 5.73
N ALA A 15 -22.51 3.08 6.41
CA ALA A 15 -23.26 3.67 7.50
C ALA A 15 -24.51 4.42 7.00
N ASP A 16 -25.66 4.16 7.62
CA ASP A 16 -26.92 4.86 7.30
C ASP A 16 -26.83 6.37 7.61
N ASP A 17 -26.15 6.72 8.70
CA ASP A 17 -25.89 8.11 9.10
C ASP A 17 -24.37 8.34 9.27
N PRO A 18 -23.71 8.98 8.29
CA PRO A 18 -22.30 9.30 8.36
C PRO A 18 -21.91 10.14 9.57
N THR A 19 -22.82 10.94 10.14
CA THR A 19 -22.49 11.83 11.27
C THR A 19 -22.13 11.07 12.56
N THR A 20 -22.54 9.79 12.65
CA THR A 20 -22.23 8.89 13.75
C THR A 20 -20.78 8.37 13.72
N MET A 21 -20.07 8.52 12.60
CA MET A 21 -18.76 7.90 12.35
C MET A 21 -17.57 8.64 12.98
N LYS A 22 -17.80 9.79 13.62
CA LYS A 22 -16.74 10.59 14.26
C LYS A 22 -15.97 9.82 15.32
N SER A 23 -16.67 9.17 16.25
CA SER A 23 -16.02 8.41 17.33
C SER A 23 -15.24 7.22 16.78
N ARG A 24 -15.78 6.58 15.73
CA ARG A 24 -15.15 5.43 15.09
C ARG A 24 -13.87 5.80 14.35
N TYR A 25 -13.83 6.97 13.70
CA TYR A 25 -12.61 7.55 13.13
C TYR A 25 -11.53 7.73 14.20
N VAL A 26 -11.88 8.36 15.33
CA VAL A 26 -10.95 8.61 16.43
C VAL A 26 -10.42 7.31 17.03
N GLU A 27 -11.29 6.32 17.22
CA GLU A 27 -10.91 4.99 17.73
C GLU A 27 -9.89 4.30 16.82
N LEU A 28 -10.23 4.12 15.53
CA LEU A 28 -9.40 3.35 14.60
C LEU A 28 -8.05 4.04 14.31
N LEU A 29 -8.07 5.34 14.03
CA LEU A 29 -6.84 6.08 13.73
C LEU A 29 -6.03 6.32 14.99
N GLY A 30 -6.67 6.61 16.13
CA GLY A 30 -6.02 6.78 17.42
C GLY A 30 -5.28 5.52 17.86
N ASP A 31 -5.91 4.35 17.75
CA ASP A 31 -5.23 3.09 18.06
C ASP A 31 -4.06 2.81 17.12
N ALA A 32 -4.22 3.04 15.81
CA ALA A 32 -3.18 2.73 14.84
C ALA A 32 -2.00 3.72 14.85
N LEU A 33 -2.22 4.97 15.25
CA LEU A 33 -1.20 6.03 15.26
C LEU A 33 -0.61 6.28 16.66
N LYS A 34 -1.30 5.83 17.71
CA LYS A 34 -1.00 6.15 19.12
C LYS A 34 -1.02 7.65 19.42
N ILE A 35 -1.70 8.42 18.57
CA ILE A 35 -1.95 9.86 18.69
C ILE A 35 -3.43 10.06 18.35
N GLU A 36 -4.16 10.77 19.20
CA GLU A 36 -5.58 11.05 18.98
C GLU A 36 -5.76 12.02 17.80
N PRO A 37 -6.51 11.63 16.74
CA PRO A 37 -6.82 12.54 15.64
C PRO A 37 -7.98 13.46 16.02
N SER A 38 -8.12 14.60 15.32
CA SER A 38 -9.27 15.47 15.55
C SER A 38 -10.56 14.80 15.05
N PRO A 39 -11.63 14.75 15.87
CA PRO A 39 -12.93 14.20 15.44
C PRO A 39 -13.59 15.02 14.33
N THR A 40 -13.13 16.25 14.08
CA THR A 40 -13.63 17.08 12.97
C THR A 40 -13.17 16.59 11.60
N ASP A 41 -12.08 15.82 11.55
CA ASP A 41 -11.40 15.46 10.31
C ASP A 41 -11.99 14.20 9.67
N TYR A 42 -12.94 13.53 10.34
CA TYR A 42 -13.50 12.23 9.96
C TYR A 42 -14.10 12.16 8.54
N LEU A 43 -14.50 13.29 7.94
CA LEU A 43 -14.94 13.38 6.53
C LEU A 43 -13.90 14.05 5.61
N ALA A 44 -12.96 14.80 6.17
CA ALA A 44 -11.92 15.48 5.40
C ALA A 44 -10.74 14.52 5.10
N ASP A 45 -10.49 13.57 5.98
CA ASP A 45 -9.43 12.56 5.86
C ASP A 45 -9.95 11.23 5.29
N VAL A 46 -10.89 11.27 4.34
CA VAL A 46 -11.35 10.08 3.58
C VAL A 46 -11.30 10.34 2.09
N ASP A 47 -11.15 9.25 1.33
CA ASP A 47 -11.23 9.28 -0.12
C ASP A 47 -12.31 8.28 -0.61
N PRO A 48 -13.35 8.74 -1.35
CA PRO A 48 -14.43 7.86 -1.83
C PRO A 48 -13.97 6.72 -2.76
N GLY A 49 -12.78 6.83 -3.36
CA GLY A 49 -12.18 5.83 -4.21
C GLY A 49 -11.33 4.80 -3.45
N PHE A 50 -11.35 4.79 -2.12
CA PHE A 50 -10.49 3.96 -1.28
C PHE A 50 -9.02 4.10 -1.64
N TYR A 51 -8.55 5.34 -1.78
CA TYR A 51 -7.16 5.62 -2.15
C TYR A 51 -6.15 4.97 -1.18
N ALA A 52 -6.56 4.74 0.07
CA ALA A 52 -5.76 3.99 1.02
C ALA A 52 -5.42 2.57 0.52
N SER A 53 -6.34 1.92 -0.19
CA SER A 53 -6.17 0.58 -0.74
C SER A 53 -5.16 0.56 -1.90
N SER A 54 -5.05 1.64 -2.68
CA SER A 54 -4.05 1.77 -3.75
C SER A 54 -2.64 1.86 -3.18
N TYR A 55 -2.44 2.60 -2.07
CA TYR A 55 -1.15 2.68 -1.38
C TYR A 55 -0.73 1.35 -0.75
N LEU A 56 -1.66 0.64 -0.12
CA LEU A 56 -1.34 -0.66 0.48
C LEU A 56 -0.86 -1.66 -0.57
N ARG A 57 -1.53 -1.71 -1.73
CA ARG A 57 -1.12 -2.54 -2.86
C ARG A 57 0.21 -2.10 -3.48
N SER A 58 0.43 -0.79 -3.63
CA SER A 58 1.68 -0.28 -4.20
C SER A 58 2.89 -0.56 -3.32
N TRP A 59 2.74 -0.49 -1.99
CA TRP A 59 3.80 -0.88 -1.06
C TRP A 59 4.07 -2.37 -1.05
N ALA A 60 3.03 -3.21 -1.11
CA ALA A 60 3.21 -4.66 -1.22
C ALA A 60 3.94 -5.03 -2.52
N PHE A 61 3.53 -4.40 -3.62
CA PHE A 61 4.16 -4.58 -4.93
C PHE A 61 5.62 -4.16 -4.89
N GLU A 62 5.93 -2.98 -4.34
CA GLU A 62 7.30 -2.49 -4.22
C GLU A 62 8.17 -3.44 -3.39
N ALA A 63 7.66 -3.95 -2.27
CA ALA A 63 8.38 -4.87 -1.41
C ALA A 63 8.74 -6.17 -2.16
N GLN A 64 7.76 -6.79 -2.83
CA GLN A 64 7.98 -8.04 -3.57
C GLN A 64 8.83 -7.84 -4.83
N LEU A 65 8.60 -6.76 -5.60
CA LEU A 65 9.42 -6.44 -6.76
C LEU A 65 10.88 -6.18 -6.35
N ARG A 66 11.11 -5.49 -5.23
CA ARG A 66 12.46 -5.29 -4.70
C ARG A 66 13.13 -6.59 -4.30
N ALA A 67 12.39 -7.53 -3.70
CA ALA A 67 12.92 -8.84 -3.35
C ALA A 67 13.38 -9.58 -4.63
N PHE A 68 12.52 -9.63 -5.65
CA PHE A 68 12.87 -10.18 -6.97
C PHE A 68 14.10 -9.53 -7.58
N LEU A 69 14.17 -8.19 -7.60
CA LEU A 69 15.32 -7.47 -8.17
C LEU A 69 16.63 -7.81 -7.44
N ARG A 70 16.59 -8.00 -6.11
CA ARG A 70 17.75 -8.42 -5.32
C ARG A 70 18.15 -9.86 -5.60
N GLU A 71 17.19 -10.75 -5.76
CA GLU A 71 17.42 -12.17 -6.07
C GLU A 71 18.04 -12.33 -7.46
N GLU A 72 17.46 -11.70 -8.47
CA GLU A 72 17.88 -11.84 -9.87
C GLU A 72 19.13 -11.04 -10.22
N PHE A 73 19.25 -9.80 -9.72
CA PHE A 73 20.32 -8.87 -10.11
C PHE A 73 21.31 -8.54 -8.98
N GLY A 74 21.12 -9.13 -7.80
CA GLY A 74 21.95 -8.92 -6.61
C GLY A 74 21.59 -7.68 -5.79
N ASN A 75 22.21 -7.53 -4.61
CA ASN A 75 21.91 -6.43 -3.68
C ASN A 75 22.18 -5.02 -4.24
N THR A 76 23.07 -4.90 -5.22
CA THR A 76 23.36 -3.65 -5.94
C THR A 76 22.62 -3.57 -7.28
N TRP A 77 21.45 -4.20 -7.39
CA TRP A 77 20.63 -4.23 -8.62
C TRP A 77 20.40 -2.84 -9.22
N PHE A 78 20.31 -1.80 -8.40
CA PHE A 78 20.11 -0.42 -8.84
C PHE A 78 21.28 0.15 -9.68
N ALA A 79 22.45 -0.50 -9.63
CA ALA A 79 23.60 -0.18 -10.47
C ALA A 79 23.70 -1.08 -11.72
N ARG A 80 22.78 -2.05 -11.87
CA ARG A 80 22.76 -2.99 -12.99
C ARG A 80 21.90 -2.42 -14.13
N ARG A 81 22.44 -2.45 -15.35
CA ARG A 81 21.74 -1.97 -16.54
C ARG A 81 20.49 -2.82 -16.79
N GLU A 82 20.59 -4.12 -16.58
CA GLU A 82 19.55 -5.12 -16.82
C GLU A 82 18.31 -4.85 -15.96
N ALA A 83 18.50 -4.57 -14.66
CA ALA A 83 17.41 -4.16 -13.77
C ALA A 83 16.76 -2.84 -14.20
N GLY A 84 17.57 -1.86 -14.65
CA GLY A 84 17.08 -0.59 -15.18
C GLY A 84 16.29 -0.72 -16.48
N SER A 85 16.66 -1.67 -17.35
CA SER A 85 15.91 -2.00 -18.57
C SER A 85 14.55 -2.59 -18.22
N LEU A 86 14.49 -3.55 -17.30
CA LEU A 86 13.23 -4.11 -16.82
C LEU A 86 12.30 -3.02 -16.26
N LEU A 87 12.81 -2.14 -15.40
CA LEU A 87 11.98 -1.06 -14.83
C LEU A 87 11.44 -0.12 -15.90
N GLN A 88 12.22 0.21 -16.93
CA GLN A 88 11.75 1.02 -18.06
C GLN A 88 10.62 0.34 -18.83
N GLU A 89 10.72 -0.97 -19.06
CA GLU A 89 9.66 -1.75 -19.71
C GLU A 89 8.37 -1.71 -18.88
N LEU A 90 8.46 -1.90 -17.55
CA LEU A 90 7.29 -1.82 -16.67
C LEU A 90 6.68 -0.40 -16.66
N TRP A 91 7.49 0.65 -16.61
CA TRP A 91 7.01 2.03 -16.63
C TRP A 91 6.35 2.43 -17.96
N ALA A 92 6.84 1.87 -19.08
CA ALA A 92 6.26 2.12 -20.39
C ALA A 92 4.80 1.62 -20.53
N LEU A 93 4.37 0.70 -19.66
CA LEU A 93 2.99 0.22 -19.61
C LEU A 93 2.00 1.25 -19.01
N GLY A 94 2.50 2.30 -18.37
CA GLY A 94 1.68 3.31 -17.72
C GLY A 94 0.78 2.72 -16.63
N GLN A 95 -0.49 3.13 -16.61
CA GLN A 95 -1.48 2.65 -15.64
C GLN A 95 -2.36 1.53 -16.20
N LYS A 96 -1.97 0.92 -17.32
CA LYS A 96 -2.77 -0.14 -17.95
C LYS A 96 -2.86 -1.40 -17.07
N PRO A 97 -1.75 -1.96 -16.55
CA PRO A 97 -1.81 -3.12 -15.67
C PRO A 97 -1.99 -2.73 -14.21
N THR A 98 -2.63 -3.62 -13.45
CA THR A 98 -2.69 -3.57 -11.99
C THR A 98 -1.36 -3.99 -11.36
N ALA A 99 -1.19 -3.72 -10.06
CA ALA A 99 -0.01 -4.14 -9.29
C ALA A 99 0.11 -5.68 -9.26
N GLU A 100 -1.03 -6.36 -9.16
CA GLU A 100 -1.15 -7.81 -9.18
C GLU A 100 -0.71 -8.40 -10.53
N GLU A 101 -1.16 -7.81 -11.65
CA GLU A 101 -0.76 -8.23 -13.00
C GLU A 101 0.72 -7.99 -13.24
N LEU A 102 1.24 -6.81 -12.90
CA LEU A 102 2.67 -6.50 -13.02
C LEU A 102 3.53 -7.48 -12.22
N LEU A 103 3.16 -7.77 -10.97
CA LEU A 103 3.94 -8.67 -10.14
C LEU A 103 3.94 -10.08 -10.71
N LYS A 104 2.77 -10.56 -11.13
CA LYS A 104 2.62 -11.89 -11.71
C LYS A 104 3.41 -12.04 -13.00
N ASP A 105 3.40 -11.02 -13.87
CA ASP A 105 4.13 -11.06 -15.14
C ASP A 105 5.65 -11.09 -14.92
N VAL A 106 6.15 -10.38 -13.90
CA VAL A 106 7.60 -10.30 -13.62
C VAL A 106 8.11 -11.49 -12.82
N THR A 107 7.33 -11.96 -11.83
CA THR A 107 7.81 -12.90 -10.80
C THR A 107 7.06 -14.23 -10.77
N GLY A 108 5.89 -14.31 -11.42
CA GLY A 108 4.94 -15.41 -11.26
C GLY A 108 4.19 -15.44 -9.92
N ALA A 109 4.51 -14.55 -8.98
CA ALA A 109 3.93 -14.53 -7.64
C ALA A 109 2.58 -13.80 -7.57
N THR A 110 1.85 -14.04 -6.49
CA THR A 110 0.66 -13.27 -6.11
C THR A 110 1.05 -12.12 -5.18
N LEU A 111 0.32 -11.01 -5.27
CA LEU A 111 0.53 -9.83 -4.42
C LEU A 111 0.11 -10.13 -2.98
N GLU A 112 1.04 -9.95 -2.05
CA GLU A 112 0.84 -10.27 -0.63
C GLU A 112 1.06 -9.03 0.24
N LEU A 113 0.02 -8.58 0.95
CA LEU A 113 0.13 -7.41 1.83
C LEU A 113 1.13 -7.62 2.99
N ALA A 114 1.38 -8.87 3.37
CA ALA A 114 2.36 -9.22 4.40
C ALA A 114 3.79 -8.80 4.03
N ALA A 115 4.11 -8.71 2.73
CA ALA A 115 5.42 -8.30 2.26
C ALA A 115 5.82 -6.89 2.72
N VAL A 116 4.84 -6.01 2.98
CA VAL A 116 5.09 -4.68 3.55
C VAL A 116 5.67 -4.79 4.96
N ALA A 117 5.11 -5.67 5.79
CA ALA A 117 5.59 -5.86 7.17
C ALA A 117 6.99 -6.46 7.19
N GLU A 118 7.25 -7.47 6.34
CA GLU A 118 8.57 -8.08 6.18
C GLU A 118 9.62 -7.03 5.78
N ARG A 119 9.30 -6.19 4.79
CA ARG A 119 10.19 -5.13 4.32
C ARG A 119 10.52 -4.10 5.40
N ILE A 120 9.54 -3.72 6.22
CA ILE A 120 9.77 -2.80 7.35
C ILE A 120 10.69 -3.47 8.39
N GLN A 121 10.44 -4.74 8.71
CA GLN A 121 11.25 -5.47 9.69
C GLN A 121 12.71 -5.62 9.26
N GLU A 122 12.99 -5.78 7.96
CA GLU A 122 14.37 -5.79 7.44
C GLU A 122 15.15 -4.52 7.83
N THR A 123 14.51 -3.35 7.84
CA THR A 123 15.18 -2.07 8.16
C THR A 123 15.42 -1.84 9.64
N LEU A 124 14.77 -2.63 10.50
CA LEU A 124 14.91 -2.55 11.96
C LEU A 124 15.97 -3.51 12.51
N ARG A 125 16.51 -4.39 11.66
CA ARG A 125 17.62 -5.31 11.97
C ARG A 125 18.94 -4.67 11.58
#